data_AF-A0A4R2PH87-F1
#
_entry.id   AF-A0A4R2PH87-F1
#
_cell.length_a   1.000
_cell.length_b   1.000
_cell.length_c   1.000
_cell.angle_alpha   90.00
_cell.angle_beta   90.00
_cell.angle_gamma   90.00
#
_symmetry.space_group_name_H-M   'P 1'
#
loop_
_entity.id
_entity.type
_entity.pdbx_description
1 polymer ?
#
loop_
_entity_poly.entity_id
_entity_poly.type
_entity_poly.pdbx_seq_one_letter_code
_entity_poly.pdbx_strand_id
1 'polypeptide(L)'
;MRSDNCPPLALILAPATERDRIAGALAQIGWHAAAPVAGAALRPEVILCAVDEGGRAAATLRAGAIELAQVPVVALASAEWIAATDWRGAGYDAAVDRAASPAALADALGAWRRDETLATLDRLEATFGSHAFGDLLRSFRRLLERVRDDRDDAAIAALAHRVAGIAGTLGFAALGQWWLRFSEGEVELAGTARRAAAHAIATLDRRG
;
A
#
# COMPACT_ATOMS: atom_id res chain seq x y z
N MET A 1 -13.90 6.54 22.13
CA MET A 1 -14.75 5.70 21.26
C MET A 1 -13.84 4.62 20.73
N ARG A 2 -14.11 3.35 21.04
CA ARG A 2 -13.17 2.25 20.80
C ARG A 2 -13.00 2.06 19.29
N SER A 3 -11.79 2.24 18.77
CA SER A 3 -11.43 1.66 17.48
C SER A 3 -11.63 0.16 17.59
N ASP A 4 -12.40 -0.42 16.67
CA ASP A 4 -12.31 -1.84 16.40
C ASP A 4 -10.86 -2.10 16.00
N ASN A 5 -10.07 -2.58 16.97
CA ASN A 5 -8.68 -2.98 16.80
C ASN A 5 -8.65 -4.30 15.99
N CYS A 6 -9.26 -4.28 14.81
CA CYS A 6 -9.17 -5.36 13.86
C CYS A 6 -7.74 -5.32 13.29
N PRO A 7 -6.94 -6.37 13.49
CA PRO A 7 -5.58 -6.41 12.97
C PRO A 7 -5.56 -6.18 11.46
N PRO A 8 -4.47 -5.60 10.91
CA PRO A 8 -4.38 -5.31 9.49
C PRO A 8 -4.52 -6.62 8.69
N LEU A 9 -5.35 -6.58 7.64
CA LEU A 9 -5.74 -7.74 6.87
C LEU A 9 -4.90 -7.86 5.59
N ALA A 10 -4.23 -9.00 5.43
CA ALA A 10 -3.56 -9.39 4.19
C ALA A 10 -4.34 -10.52 3.50
N LEU A 11 -4.70 -10.31 2.23
CA LEU A 11 -5.29 -11.36 1.39
C LEU A 11 -4.17 -12.15 0.70
N ILE A 12 -4.14 -13.47 0.88
CA ILE A 12 -3.11 -14.33 0.28
C ILE A 12 -3.65 -15.07 -0.94
N LEU A 13 -3.10 -14.73 -2.10
CA LEU A 13 -3.31 -15.40 -3.38
C LEU A 13 -2.10 -16.32 -3.66
N ALA A 14 -2.13 -17.51 -3.05
CA ALA A 14 -1.08 -18.53 -3.18
C ALA A 14 -1.68 -19.94 -3.08
N PRO A 15 -0.94 -20.99 -3.52
CA PRO A 15 -1.30 -22.39 -3.25
C PRO A 15 -1.49 -22.66 -1.75
N ALA A 16 -2.32 -23.63 -1.39
CA ALA A 16 -2.73 -23.87 0.00
C ALA A 16 -1.54 -24.10 0.95
N THR A 17 -0.57 -24.92 0.55
CA THR A 17 0.62 -25.24 1.37
C THR A 17 1.51 -24.02 1.63
N GLU A 18 1.62 -23.11 0.66
CA GLU A 18 2.38 -21.88 0.81
C GLU A 18 1.61 -20.85 1.64
N ARG A 19 0.29 -20.83 1.50
CA ARG A 19 -0.61 -19.93 2.24
C ARG A 19 -0.47 -20.12 3.76
N ASP A 20 -0.43 -21.35 4.24
CA ASP A 20 -0.33 -21.63 5.68
C ASP A 20 0.99 -21.11 6.26
N ARG A 21 2.09 -21.29 5.52
CA ARG A 21 3.41 -20.75 5.89
C ARG A 21 3.40 -19.22 5.92
N ILE A 22 2.84 -18.58 4.90
CA ILE A 22 2.73 -17.11 4.83
C ILE A 22 1.84 -16.59 5.96
N ALA A 23 0.70 -17.24 6.22
CA ALA A 23 -0.20 -16.88 7.31
C ALA A 23 0.49 -16.97 8.67
N GLY A 24 1.30 -18.02 8.90
CA GLY A 24 2.13 -18.15 10.10
C GLY A 24 3.15 -17.02 10.25
N ALA A 25 3.83 -16.63 9.16
CA ALA A 25 4.77 -15.51 9.18
C ALA A 25 4.07 -14.17 9.43
N LEU A 26 2.90 -13.94 8.82
CA LEU A 26 2.07 -12.74 9.02
C LEU A 26 1.60 -12.61 10.48
N ALA A 27 1.16 -13.72 11.09
CA ALA A 27 0.73 -13.71 12.48
C ALA A 27 1.85 -13.28 13.44
N GLN A 28 3.10 -13.68 13.17
CA GLN A 28 4.27 -13.28 13.96
C GLN A 28 4.54 -11.77 13.92
N ILE A 29 4.09 -11.10 12.86
CA ILE A 29 4.27 -9.65 12.65
C ILE A 29 2.97 -8.87 12.86
N GLY A 30 1.97 -9.50 13.47
CA GLY A 30 0.71 -8.87 13.88
C GLY A 30 -0.30 -8.62 12.74
N TRP A 31 -0.16 -9.33 11.62
CA TRP A 31 -1.13 -9.28 10.51
C TRP A 31 -2.10 -10.46 10.56
N HIS A 32 -3.35 -10.20 10.17
CA HIS A 32 -4.31 -11.27 9.91
C HIS A 32 -4.24 -11.69 8.45
N ALA A 33 -4.26 -13.01 8.21
CA ALA A 33 -4.23 -13.58 6.89
C ALA A 33 -5.61 -14.10 6.51
N ALA A 34 -6.08 -13.75 5.31
CA ALA A 34 -7.28 -14.35 4.71
C ALA A 34 -6.94 -15.04 3.39
N ALA A 35 -7.67 -16.12 3.10
CA ALA A 35 -7.75 -16.70 1.78
C ALA A 35 -8.92 -16.09 1.00
N PRO A 36 -8.87 -16.02 -0.34
CA PRO A 36 -10.03 -15.64 -1.13
C PRO A 36 -11.15 -16.67 -0.95
N VAL A 37 -12.31 -16.21 -0.48
CA VAL A 37 -13.54 -17.00 -0.35
C VAL A 37 -14.59 -16.39 -1.25
N ALA A 38 -15.21 -17.22 -2.11
CA ALA A 38 -16.24 -16.76 -3.03
C ALA A 38 -17.40 -16.10 -2.27
N GLY A 39 -17.77 -14.88 -2.66
CA GLY A 39 -18.86 -14.12 -2.05
C GLY A 39 -18.52 -13.39 -0.74
N ALA A 40 -17.29 -13.53 -0.21
CA ALA A 40 -16.88 -12.78 0.98
C ALA A 40 -16.46 -11.34 0.61
N ALA A 41 -17.09 -10.34 1.25
CA ALA A 41 -16.69 -8.95 1.14
C ALA A 41 -15.47 -8.69 2.05
N LEU A 42 -14.26 -8.92 1.52
CA LEU A 42 -13.01 -8.62 2.22
C LEU A 42 -12.53 -7.21 1.88
N ARG A 43 -11.99 -6.49 2.87
CA ARG A 43 -11.32 -5.19 2.69
C ARG A 43 -9.86 -5.27 3.13
N PRO A 44 -9.00 -5.99 2.37
CA PRO A 44 -7.59 -6.11 2.71
C PRO A 44 -6.88 -4.76 2.63
N GLU A 45 -5.83 -4.61 3.44
CA GLU A 45 -4.89 -3.48 3.32
C GLU A 45 -3.80 -3.79 2.30
N VAL A 46 -3.50 -5.07 2.10
CA VAL A 46 -2.53 -5.56 1.14
C VAL A 46 -2.96 -6.92 0.57
N ILE A 47 -2.54 -7.18 -0.66
CA ILE A 47 -2.67 -8.49 -1.30
C ILE A 47 -1.26 -9.07 -1.46
N LEU A 48 -1.04 -10.25 -0.91
CA LEU A 48 0.17 -11.04 -1.14
C LEU A 48 -0.11 -12.05 -2.23
N CYS A 49 0.69 -12.03 -3.29
CA CYS A 49 0.48 -12.89 -4.44
C CYS A 49 1.72 -13.71 -4.73
N ALA A 50 1.60 -15.03 -4.60
CA ALA A 50 2.62 -15.95 -5.08
C ALA A 50 2.69 -15.85 -6.60
N VAL A 51 3.87 -15.52 -7.10
CA VAL A 51 4.12 -15.39 -8.53
C VAL A 51 4.20 -16.79 -9.14
N ASP A 52 3.36 -17.04 -10.15
CA ASP A 52 3.45 -18.19 -11.05
C ASP A 52 4.40 -17.89 -12.21
N GLU A 53 4.62 -18.86 -13.10
CA GLU A 53 5.53 -18.74 -14.26
C GLU A 53 5.16 -17.63 -15.28
N GLY A 54 4.09 -16.85 -15.04
CA GLY A 54 3.68 -15.74 -15.92
C GLY A 54 3.76 -14.34 -15.30
N GLY A 55 3.80 -14.21 -13.96
CA GLY A 55 3.88 -12.90 -13.29
C GLY A 55 2.71 -11.94 -13.57
N ARG A 56 1.56 -12.45 -14.02
CA ARG A 56 0.43 -11.63 -14.51
C ARG A 56 -0.62 -11.32 -13.44
N ALA A 57 -0.49 -11.88 -12.24
CA ALA A 57 -1.54 -11.82 -11.25
C ALA A 57 -1.86 -10.38 -10.82
N ALA A 58 -0.86 -9.51 -10.68
CA ALA A 58 -1.09 -8.09 -10.41
C ALA A 58 -1.90 -7.43 -11.54
N ALA A 59 -1.51 -7.62 -12.80
CA ALA A 59 -2.24 -7.10 -13.96
C ALA A 59 -3.71 -7.58 -14.00
N THR A 60 -3.95 -8.87 -13.71
CA THR A 60 -5.30 -9.43 -13.60
C THR A 60 -6.11 -8.77 -12.49
N LEU A 61 -5.51 -8.55 -11.31
CA LEU A 61 -6.16 -7.82 -10.22
C LEU A 61 -6.47 -6.37 -10.61
N ARG A 62 -5.60 -5.72 -11.38
CA ARG A 62 -5.82 -4.35 -11.87
C ARG A 62 -6.98 -4.27 -12.88
N ALA A 63 -7.17 -5.30 -13.69
CA ALA A 63 -8.27 -5.39 -14.65
C ALA A 63 -9.60 -5.82 -14.03
N GLY A 64 -9.59 -6.30 -12.78
CA GLY A 64 -10.75 -6.82 -12.06
C GLY A 64 -11.58 -5.74 -11.36
N ALA A 65 -12.20 -6.11 -10.24
CA ALA A 65 -13.06 -5.21 -9.47
C ALA A 65 -12.31 -3.95 -8.98
N ILE A 66 -12.93 -2.78 -9.16
CA ILE A 66 -12.35 -1.46 -8.85
C ILE A 66 -11.79 -1.40 -7.42
N GLU A 67 -12.47 -2.02 -6.46
CA GLU A 67 -12.07 -1.98 -5.05
C GLU A 67 -10.72 -2.67 -4.79
N LEU A 68 -10.44 -3.80 -5.43
CA LEU A 68 -9.16 -4.51 -5.27
C LEU A 68 -8.06 -3.94 -6.16
N ALA A 69 -8.42 -3.32 -7.29
CA ALA A 69 -7.46 -2.73 -8.20
C ALA A 69 -6.58 -1.64 -7.53
N GLN A 70 -7.11 -0.96 -6.50
CA GLN A 70 -6.40 0.07 -5.74
C GLN A 70 -5.64 -0.46 -4.51
N VAL A 71 -5.84 -1.73 -4.14
CA VAL A 71 -5.13 -2.33 -3.00
C VAL A 71 -3.68 -2.62 -3.40
N PRO A 72 -2.69 -2.28 -2.56
CA PRO A 72 -1.29 -2.65 -2.79
C PRO A 72 -1.12 -4.17 -2.98
N VAL A 73 -0.38 -4.58 -4.01
CA VAL A 73 -0.09 -5.99 -4.32
C VAL A 73 1.41 -6.22 -4.17
N VAL A 74 1.75 -7.16 -3.31
CA VAL A 74 3.13 -7.59 -3.04
C VAL A 74 3.38 -8.94 -3.69
N ALA A 75 4.36 -9.01 -4.58
CA ALA A 75 4.83 -10.26 -5.16
C ALA A 75 5.57 -11.09 -4.12
N LEU A 76 5.22 -12.37 -4.03
CA LEU A 76 6.01 -13.39 -3.36
C LEU A 76 6.65 -14.26 -4.44
N ALA A 77 7.95 -14.08 -4.66
CA ALA A 77 8.68 -14.69 -5.79
C ALA A 77 10.08 -15.15 -5.36
N SER A 78 10.83 -15.85 -6.20
CA SER A 78 12.24 -16.14 -5.89
C SER A 78 13.10 -14.87 -5.99
N ALA A 79 14.21 -14.79 -5.25
CA ALA A 79 15.18 -13.70 -5.43
C ALA A 79 15.65 -13.53 -6.89
N GLU A 80 15.83 -14.64 -7.61
CA GLU A 80 16.17 -14.62 -9.04
C GLU A 80 15.12 -13.91 -9.88
N TRP A 81 13.83 -14.24 -9.69
CA TRP A 81 12.75 -13.58 -10.41
C TRP A 81 12.68 -12.08 -10.09
N ILE A 82 12.85 -11.72 -8.82
CA ILE A 82 12.85 -10.31 -8.36
C ILE A 82 13.98 -9.52 -9.03
N ALA A 83 15.15 -10.13 -9.19
CA ALA A 83 16.31 -9.51 -9.83
C ALA A 83 16.18 -9.42 -11.37
N ALA A 84 15.55 -10.43 -11.99
CA ALA A 84 15.44 -10.53 -13.44
C ALA A 84 14.22 -9.84 -14.04
N THR A 85 13.21 -9.50 -13.23
CA THR A 85 11.91 -9.02 -13.72
C THR A 85 11.65 -7.57 -13.35
N ASP A 86 11.13 -6.79 -14.29
CA ASP A 86 10.48 -5.52 -13.98
C ASP A 86 9.09 -5.76 -13.37
N TRP A 87 9.08 -6.20 -12.12
CA TRP A 87 7.85 -6.47 -11.38
C TRP A 87 7.01 -5.20 -11.16
N ARG A 88 7.63 -4.01 -11.19
CA ARG A 88 6.91 -2.73 -11.10
C ARG A 88 6.11 -2.49 -12.36
N GLY A 89 6.72 -2.66 -13.54
CA GLY A 89 6.04 -2.64 -14.83
C GLY A 89 4.93 -3.70 -14.93
N ALA A 90 5.09 -4.84 -14.26
CA ALA A 90 4.05 -5.87 -14.16
C ALA A 90 2.88 -5.49 -13.20
N GLY A 91 2.98 -4.36 -12.49
CA GLY A 91 1.91 -3.81 -11.66
C GLY A 91 1.98 -4.17 -10.16
N TYR A 92 3.08 -4.75 -9.69
CA TYR A 92 3.33 -4.99 -8.27
C TYR A 92 3.86 -3.74 -7.57
N ASP A 93 3.44 -3.54 -6.32
CA ASP A 93 3.80 -2.39 -5.49
C ASP A 93 5.02 -2.69 -4.60
N ALA A 94 5.26 -3.97 -4.28
CA ALA A 94 6.50 -4.44 -3.71
C ALA A 94 6.76 -5.89 -4.13
N ALA A 95 7.97 -6.39 -3.90
CA ALA A 95 8.32 -7.78 -4.11
C ALA A 95 9.17 -8.28 -2.94
N VAL A 96 8.90 -9.51 -2.51
CA VAL A 96 9.54 -10.18 -1.37
C VAL A 96 9.92 -11.58 -1.79
N ASP A 97 11.12 -12.02 -1.41
CA ASP A 97 11.52 -13.40 -1.64
C ASP A 97 10.55 -14.34 -0.91
N ARG A 98 10.06 -15.37 -1.59
CA ARG A 98 9.21 -16.39 -0.97
C ARG A 98 9.93 -17.09 0.19
N ALA A 99 11.25 -17.21 0.14
CA ALA A 99 12.07 -17.75 1.22
C ALA A 99 12.43 -16.70 2.30
N ALA A 100 11.91 -15.47 2.18
CA ALA A 100 12.19 -14.40 3.12
C ALA A 100 11.76 -14.74 4.54
N SER A 101 12.51 -14.20 5.50
CA SER A 101 12.18 -14.26 6.91
C SER A 101 10.92 -13.44 7.22
N PRO A 102 10.24 -13.72 8.36
CA PRO A 102 9.17 -12.86 8.86
C PRO A 102 9.58 -11.38 8.98
N ALA A 103 10.83 -11.10 9.31
CA ALA A 103 11.35 -9.72 9.39
C ALA A 103 11.36 -9.03 8.02
N ALA A 104 11.84 -9.71 6.97
CA ALA A 104 11.80 -9.16 5.62
C ALA A 104 10.37 -8.97 5.08
N LEU A 105 9.43 -9.83 5.50
CA LEU A 105 8.01 -9.61 5.22
C LEU A 105 7.47 -8.39 5.98
N ALA A 106 7.86 -8.19 7.24
CA ALA A 106 7.49 -7.01 8.01
C ALA A 106 7.99 -5.72 7.35
N ASP A 107 9.23 -5.69 6.88
CA ASP A 107 9.81 -4.51 6.22
C ASP A 107 9.02 -4.15 4.95
N ALA A 108 8.68 -5.14 4.12
CA ALA A 108 7.94 -4.91 2.89
C ALA A 108 6.49 -4.47 3.13
N LEU A 109 5.85 -4.96 4.21
CA LEU A 109 4.47 -4.63 4.55
C LEU A 109 4.35 -3.38 5.42
N GLY A 110 5.40 -3.01 6.15
CA GLY A 110 5.41 -1.89 7.10
C GLY A 110 5.01 -0.58 6.45
N ALA A 111 5.48 -0.33 5.22
CA ALA A 111 5.15 0.87 4.46
C ALA A 111 3.65 1.01 4.11
N TRP A 112 2.87 -0.06 4.26
CA TRP A 112 1.44 -0.14 3.98
C TRP A 112 0.59 -0.27 5.25
N ARG A 113 1.18 -0.32 6.46
CA ARG A 113 0.42 -0.47 7.71
C ARG A 113 -0.34 0.79 8.07
N ARG A 114 -1.67 0.67 8.17
CA ARG A 114 -2.54 1.80 8.56
C ARG A 114 -2.40 2.15 10.02
N ASP A 115 -2.36 1.17 10.91
CA ASP A 115 -2.36 1.41 12.37
C ASP A 115 -1.16 2.25 12.83
N GLU A 116 0.03 1.96 12.30
CA GLU A 116 1.25 2.73 12.61
C GLU A 116 1.16 4.17 12.09
N THR A 117 0.55 4.34 10.92
CA THR A 117 0.28 5.67 10.35
C THR A 117 -0.73 6.42 11.23
N LEU A 118 -1.85 5.80 11.59
CA LEU A 118 -2.88 6.39 12.45
C LEU A 118 -2.32 6.80 13.82
N ALA A 119 -1.53 5.93 14.46
CA ALA A 119 -0.86 6.24 15.72
C ALA A 119 0.12 7.42 15.57
N THR A 120 0.75 7.58 14.40
CA THR A 120 1.60 8.73 14.10
C THR A 120 0.78 10.01 13.94
N LEU A 121 -0.34 9.96 13.19
CA LEU A 121 -1.26 11.09 13.05
C LEU A 121 -1.83 11.54 14.40
N ASP A 122 -2.18 10.61 15.29
CA ASP A 122 -2.70 10.92 16.63
C ASP A 122 -1.66 11.63 17.50
N ARG A 123 -0.39 11.21 17.43
CA ARG A 123 0.72 11.90 18.12
C ARG A 123 0.95 13.30 17.57
N LEU A 124 0.87 13.49 16.25
CA LEU A 124 1.00 14.80 15.62
C LEU A 124 -0.17 15.70 16.03
N GLU A 125 -1.40 15.19 16.04
CA GLU A 125 -2.57 15.95 16.49
C GLU A 125 -2.43 16.40 17.93
N ALA A 126 -2.00 15.52 18.83
CA ALA A 126 -1.75 15.85 20.23
C ALA A 126 -0.69 16.95 20.41
N THR A 127 0.26 17.04 19.47
CA THR A 127 1.36 18.02 19.51
C THR A 127 0.94 19.37 18.93
N PHE A 128 0.22 19.39 17.81
CA PHE A 128 -0.10 20.60 17.04
C PHE A 128 -1.51 21.14 17.29
N GLY A 129 -2.36 20.37 17.98
CA GLY A 129 -3.75 20.70 18.26
C GLY A 129 -4.70 20.31 17.12
N SER A 130 -5.92 19.90 17.50
CA SER A 130 -6.93 19.35 16.59
C SER A 130 -7.34 20.26 15.44
N HIS A 131 -7.44 21.58 15.67
CA HIS A 131 -7.89 22.51 14.62
C HIS A 131 -6.88 22.61 13.48
N ALA A 132 -5.65 23.03 13.79
CA ALA A 132 -4.60 23.21 12.79
C ALA A 132 -4.25 21.89 12.07
N PHE A 133 -4.20 20.79 12.83
CA PHE A 133 -3.93 19.48 12.25
C PHE A 133 -5.09 18.98 11.37
N GLY A 134 -6.33 19.22 11.78
CA GLY A 134 -7.52 18.90 10.99
C GLY A 134 -7.55 19.63 9.64
N ASP A 135 -7.17 20.91 9.61
CA ASP A 135 -7.05 21.69 8.37
C ASP A 135 -5.95 21.15 7.44
N LEU A 136 -4.81 20.76 8.01
CA LEU A 136 -3.72 20.13 7.27
C LEU A 136 -4.20 18.81 6.63
N LEU A 137 -4.84 17.93 7.40
CA LEU A 137 -5.31 16.64 6.89
C LEU A 137 -6.39 16.78 5.82
N ARG A 138 -7.35 17.71 5.99
CA ARG A 138 -8.35 18.01 4.97
C ARG A 138 -7.70 18.52 3.68
N SER A 139 -6.70 19.39 3.79
CA SER A 139 -5.97 19.93 2.63
C SER A 139 -5.12 18.87 1.95
N PHE A 140 -4.47 18.01 2.72
CA PHE A 140 -3.69 16.90 2.20
C PHE A 140 -4.58 15.88 1.50
N ARG A 141 -5.73 15.51 2.08
CA ARG A 141 -6.70 14.63 1.44
C ARG A 141 -7.12 15.13 0.06
N ARG A 142 -7.52 16.41 -0.05
CA ARG A 142 -7.90 17.01 -1.34
C ARG A 142 -6.76 16.98 -2.36
N LEU A 143 -5.52 17.17 -1.90
CA LEU A 143 -4.34 17.03 -2.76
C LEU A 143 -4.18 15.59 -3.27
N LEU A 144 -4.37 14.60 -2.41
CA LEU A 144 -4.32 13.18 -2.78
C LEU A 144 -5.42 12.79 -3.77
N GLU A 145 -6.66 13.24 -3.55
CA GLU A 145 -7.78 13.01 -4.48
C GLU A 145 -7.46 13.58 -5.87
N ARG A 146 -6.91 14.81 -5.91
CA ARG A 146 -6.49 15.43 -7.17
C ARG A 146 -5.43 14.59 -7.89
N VAL A 147 -4.33 14.24 -7.24
CA VAL A 147 -3.24 13.51 -7.92
C VAL A 147 -3.60 12.05 -8.25
N ARG A 148 -4.59 11.48 -7.55
CA ARG A 148 -5.15 10.16 -7.86
C ARG A 148 -5.98 10.19 -9.14
N ASP A 149 -6.85 11.18 -9.28
CA ASP A 149 -7.88 11.21 -10.32
C ASP A 149 -7.44 11.92 -11.61
N ASP A 150 -6.48 12.84 -11.51
CA ASP A 150 -5.94 13.57 -12.65
C ASP A 150 -5.12 12.64 -13.57
N ARG A 151 -5.25 12.87 -14.88
CA ARG A 151 -4.60 12.10 -15.95
C ARG A 151 -3.51 12.88 -16.66
N ASP A 152 -3.38 14.18 -16.37
CA ASP A 152 -2.28 15.00 -16.85
C ASP A 152 -1.05 14.76 -15.97
N ASP A 153 -0.18 13.85 -16.42
CA ASP A 153 1.04 13.50 -15.69
C ASP A 153 1.99 14.70 -15.52
N ALA A 154 1.96 15.71 -16.41
CA ALA A 154 2.78 16.91 -16.27
C ALA A 154 2.26 17.84 -15.17
N ALA A 155 0.94 18.03 -15.10
CA ALA A 155 0.31 18.78 -14.00
C ALA A 155 0.51 18.08 -12.65
N ILE A 156 0.48 16.75 -12.64
CA ILE A 156 0.72 15.92 -11.46
C ILE A 156 2.19 15.98 -11.02
N ALA A 157 3.15 15.98 -11.96
CA ALA A 157 4.58 16.07 -11.65
C ALA A 157 4.92 17.33 -10.84
N ALA A 158 4.26 18.45 -11.13
CA ALA A 158 4.41 19.70 -10.37
C ALA A 158 3.93 19.58 -8.89
N LEU A 159 3.06 18.62 -8.58
CA LEU A 159 2.54 18.37 -7.24
C LEU A 159 3.31 17.27 -6.49
N ALA A 160 4.08 16.45 -7.20
CA ALA A 160 4.69 15.24 -6.69
C ALA A 160 5.64 15.48 -5.50
N HIS A 161 6.54 16.46 -5.62
CA HIS A 161 7.46 16.81 -4.53
C HIS A 161 6.72 17.29 -3.27
N ARG A 162 5.62 18.04 -3.45
CA ARG A 162 4.76 18.49 -2.34
C ARG A 162 4.06 17.32 -1.66
N VAL A 163 3.51 16.38 -2.43
CA VAL A 163 2.91 15.16 -1.88
C VAL A 163 3.95 14.38 -1.09
N ALA A 164 5.16 14.21 -1.64
CA ALA A 164 6.23 13.47 -0.98
C ALA A 164 6.63 14.08 0.37
N GLY A 165 6.83 15.39 0.43
CA GLY A 165 7.20 16.09 1.67
C GLY A 165 6.13 16.00 2.77
N ILE A 166 4.86 16.22 2.42
CA ILE A 166 3.75 16.11 3.38
C ILE A 166 3.59 14.65 3.83
N ALA A 167 3.66 13.69 2.90
CA ALA A 167 3.54 12.26 3.19
C ALA A 167 4.60 11.79 4.20
N GLY A 168 5.87 12.19 4.00
CA GLY A 168 6.96 11.86 4.92
C GLY A 168 6.72 12.40 6.34
N THR A 169 6.23 13.63 6.45
CA THR A 169 5.90 14.25 7.76
C THR A 169 4.76 13.53 8.47
N LEU A 170 3.76 13.08 7.71
CA LEU A 170 2.56 12.42 8.23
C LEU A 170 2.74 10.90 8.43
N GLY A 171 3.91 10.34 8.15
CA GLY A 171 4.20 8.91 8.33
C GLY A 171 3.74 8.00 7.19
N PHE A 172 3.33 8.53 6.04
CA PHE A 172 2.96 7.75 4.87
C PHE A 172 4.20 7.38 4.05
N ALA A 173 5.02 6.44 4.54
CA ALA A 173 6.31 6.09 3.94
C ALA A 173 6.22 5.66 2.46
N ALA A 174 5.34 4.71 2.13
CA ALA A 174 5.16 4.26 0.74
C ALA A 174 4.74 5.41 -0.18
N LEU A 175 3.77 6.21 0.25
CA LEU A 175 3.30 7.37 -0.51
C LEU A 175 4.45 8.35 -0.78
N GLY A 176 5.21 8.71 0.25
CA GLY A 176 6.34 9.62 0.12
C GLY A 176 7.37 9.13 -0.89
N GLN A 177 7.75 7.86 -0.79
CA GLN A 177 8.72 7.22 -1.69
C GLN A 177 8.27 7.24 -3.15
N TRP A 178 7.02 6.85 -3.45
CA TRP A 178 6.54 6.76 -4.83
C TRP A 178 6.39 8.13 -5.48
N TRP A 179 5.91 9.11 -4.74
CA TRP A 179 5.77 10.47 -5.25
C TRP A 179 7.12 11.18 -5.42
N LEU A 180 8.11 10.85 -4.59
CA LEU A 180 9.47 11.36 -4.77
C LEU A 180 10.07 10.82 -6.08
N ARG A 181 10.04 9.51 -6.30
CA ARG A 181 10.56 8.89 -7.53
C ARG A 181 9.85 9.38 -8.79
N PHE A 182 8.53 9.53 -8.73
CA PHE A 182 7.77 10.13 -9.82
C PHE A 182 8.21 11.57 -10.10
N SER A 183 8.50 12.36 -9.05
CA SER A 183 9.04 13.73 -9.21
C SER A 183 10.46 13.77 -9.79
N GLU A 184 11.24 12.70 -9.62
CA GLU A 184 12.59 12.52 -10.15
C GLU A 184 12.59 12.04 -11.61
N GLY A 185 11.42 11.84 -12.23
CA GLY A 185 11.26 11.54 -13.65
C GLY A 185 10.89 10.08 -13.97
N GLU A 186 10.67 9.24 -12.96
CA GLU A 186 10.19 7.85 -13.14
C GLU A 186 8.68 7.81 -13.44
N VAL A 187 8.29 8.34 -14.60
CA VAL A 187 6.88 8.54 -15.00
C VAL A 187 6.10 7.24 -15.13
N GLU A 188 6.76 6.13 -15.43
CA GLU A 188 6.19 4.78 -15.47
C GLU A 188 5.61 4.34 -14.11
N LEU A 189 6.04 4.98 -13.02
CA LEU A 189 5.55 4.71 -11.66
C LEU A 189 4.25 5.45 -11.32
N ALA A 190 3.68 6.24 -12.23
CA ALA A 190 2.46 7.01 -11.98
C ALA A 190 1.32 6.13 -11.45
N GLY A 191 1.16 4.91 -11.99
CA GLY A 191 0.14 3.97 -11.52
C GLY A 191 0.34 3.56 -10.06
N THR A 192 1.58 3.30 -9.66
CA THR A 192 1.96 2.93 -8.28
C THR A 192 1.79 4.12 -7.33
N ALA A 193 2.21 5.32 -7.73
CA ALA A 193 2.04 6.53 -6.95
C ALA A 193 0.55 6.86 -6.68
N ARG A 194 -0.32 6.68 -7.69
CA ARG A 194 -1.77 6.84 -7.55
C ARG A 194 -2.38 5.79 -6.61
N ARG A 195 -1.95 4.53 -6.65
CA ARG A 195 -2.39 3.50 -5.69
C ARG A 195 -1.94 3.82 -4.27
N ALA A 196 -0.72 4.32 -4.09
CA ALA A 196 -0.28 4.79 -2.78
C ALA A 196 -1.13 5.96 -2.26
N ALA A 197 -1.56 6.88 -3.14
CA ALA A 197 -2.50 7.94 -2.80
C ALA A 197 -3.88 7.38 -2.41
N ALA A 198 -4.41 6.40 -3.15
CA ALA A 198 -5.66 5.73 -2.81
C ALA A 198 -5.58 5.02 -1.46
N HIS A 199 -4.47 4.33 -1.17
CA HIS A 199 -4.21 3.72 0.13
C HIS A 199 -4.22 4.76 1.26
N ALA A 200 -3.52 5.89 1.07
CA ALA A 200 -3.47 6.95 2.07
C ALA A 200 -4.84 7.61 2.32
N ILE A 201 -5.65 7.82 1.28
CA ILE A 201 -7.03 8.30 1.40
C ILE A 201 -7.86 7.32 2.25
N ALA A 202 -7.78 6.02 1.98
CA ALA A 202 -8.49 5.00 2.76
C ALA A 202 -8.05 4.96 4.23
N THR A 203 -6.77 5.21 4.52
CA THR A 203 -6.27 5.36 5.89
C THR A 203 -6.88 6.59 6.57
N LEU A 204 -6.91 7.74 5.89
CA LEU A 204 -7.50 8.97 6.43
C LEU A 204 -9.01 8.83 6.67
N ASP A 205 -9.72 8.12 5.79
CA ASP A 205 -11.16 7.84 5.91
C ASP A 205 -11.51 7.01 7.14
N ARG A 206 -10.59 6.16 7.63
CA ARG A 206 -10.81 5.40 8.87
C ARG A 206 -10.66 6.25 10.14
N ARG A 207 -10.05 7.42 10.04
CA ARG A 207 -9.77 8.29 11.19
C ARG A 207 -10.92 9.26 11.50
N GLY A 208 -11.62 9.72 10.45
CA GLY A 208 -12.75 10.65 10.54
C GLY A 208 -14.08 9.96 10.82
#